data_AF-A0A317YNY3-F1
#
_entry.id   AF-A0A317YNY3-F1
#
_cell.length_a   1.000
_cell.length_b   1.000
_cell.length_c   1.000
_cell.angle_alpha   90.00
_cell.angle_beta   90.00
_cell.angle_gamma   90.00
#
_symmetry.space_group_name_H-M   'P 1'
#
loop_
_entity.id
_entity.type
_entity.pdbx_description
1 polymer ?
#
loop_
_entity_poly.entity_id
_entity_poly.type
_entity_poly.pdbx_seq_one_letter_code
_entity_poly.pdbx_strand_id
1 'polypeptide(L)' 'QVNQGFISSVASKRNHIPRKSLNYQTPLEVFLSYVNGKFCLA' A
#
# COMPACT_ATOMS: atom_id res chain seq x y z
N GLN A 1 23.17 -11.05 4.09
CA GLN A 1 22.40 -10.27 3.10
C GLN A 1 20.98 -10.83 3.04
N VAL A 2 19.95 -9.98 3.00
CA VAL A 2 18.55 -10.43 2.94
C VAL A 2 18.17 -10.71 1.47
N ASN A 3 17.46 -11.81 1.21
CA ASN A 3 17.06 -12.23 -0.13
C ASN A 3 15.96 -11.30 -0.71
N GLN A 4 16.08 -10.91 -1.99
CA GLN A 4 15.10 -10.04 -2.65
C GLN A 4 13.68 -10.63 -2.64
N GLY A 5 13.53 -11.93 -2.87
CA GLY A 5 12.22 -12.61 -2.83
C GLY A 5 11.58 -12.57 -1.44
N PHE A 6 12.39 -12.59 -0.38
CA PHE A 6 11.90 -12.39 0.98
C PHE A 6 11.42 -10.95 1.21
N ILE A 7 12.16 -9.95 0.72
CA ILE A 7 11.75 -8.54 0.84
C ILE A 7 10.44 -8.30 0.07
N SER A 8 10.33 -8.83 -1.16
CA SER A 8 9.12 -8.72 -1.98
C SER A 8 7.91 -9.40 -1.34
N SER A 9 8.07 -10.57 -0.71
CA SER A 9 6.96 -11.26 -0.05
C SER A 9 6.45 -10.50 1.18
N VAL A 10 7.36 -9.91 1.97
CA VAL A 10 7.02 -9.06 3.10
C VAL A 10 6.29 -7.79 2.63
N ALA A 11 6.81 -7.14 1.59
CA ALA A 11 6.18 -5.94 1.02
C ALA A 11 4.77 -6.24 0.50
N SER A 12 4.62 -7.32 -0.29
CA SER A 12 3.32 -7.77 -0.79
C SER A 12 2.32 -8.00 0.35
N LYS A 13 2.73 -8.72 1.40
CA LYS A 13 1.86 -8.93 2.58
C LYS A 13 1.48 -7.61 3.25
N ARG A 14 2.43 -6.70 3.47
CA ARG A 14 2.19 -5.43 4.17
C ARG A 14 1.27 -4.48 3.40
N ASN A 15 1.36 -4.48 2.06
CA ASN A 15 0.59 -3.63 1.16
C ASN A 15 -0.91 -3.95 1.12
N HIS A 16 -1.31 -5.16 1.52
CA HIS A 16 -2.71 -5.62 1.54
C HIS A 16 -3.34 -5.63 2.93
N ILE A 17 -2.61 -5.26 3.99
CA ILE A 17 -3.19 -5.23 5.35
C ILE A 17 -3.83 -3.85 5.57
N PRO A 18 -5.12 -3.77 5.95
CA PRO A 18 -5.78 -2.53 6.36
C PRO A 18 -5.05 -1.79 7.49
N ARG A 19 -5.12 -0.46 7.49
CA ARG A 19 -4.59 0.38 8.60
C ARG A 19 -5.69 1.27 9.16
N LYS A 20 -5.84 1.29 10.49
CA LYS A 20 -6.82 2.15 11.19
C LYS A 20 -6.62 3.64 10.87
N SER A 21 -5.38 4.10 10.78
CA SER A 21 -5.03 5.48 10.41
C SER A 21 -5.40 5.85 8.97
N LEU A 22 -5.62 4.87 8.10
CA LEU A 22 -6.06 5.05 6.72
C LEU A 22 -7.57 4.82 6.58
N ASN A 23 -8.34 4.96 7.66
CA ASN A 23 -9.76 4.61 7.71
C ASN A 23 -10.02 3.15 7.29
N TYR A 24 -9.17 2.23 7.77
CA TYR A 24 -9.20 0.80 7.45
C TYR A 24 -8.99 0.48 5.96
N GLN A 25 -8.37 1.38 5.18
CA GLN A 25 -7.89 1.08 3.83
C GLN A 25 -6.48 0.48 3.87
N THR A 26 -6.14 -0.25 2.82
CA THR A 26 -4.79 -0.80 2.62
C THR A 26 -3.85 0.25 2.03
N PRO A 27 -2.53 0.16 2.31
CA PRO A 27 -1.56 1.04 1.67
C PRO A 27 -1.63 1.04 0.13
N LEU A 28 -1.94 -0.12 -0.47
CA LEU A 28 -2.05 -0.25 -1.93
C LEU A 28 -3.27 0.49 -2.48
N GLU A 29 -4.44 0.36 -1.85
CA GLU A 29 -5.65 1.09 -2.26
C GLU A 29 -5.44 2.60 -2.19
N VAL A 30 -4.82 3.08 -1.09
CA VAL A 30 -4.52 4.49 -0.93
C VAL A 30 -3.53 4.94 -2.02
N PHE A 31 -2.44 4.21 -2.24
CA PHE A 31 -1.49 4.54 -3.31
C PHE A 31 -2.16 4.63 -4.69
N LEU A 32 -2.95 3.62 -5.06
CA LEU A 32 -3.67 3.60 -6.34
C LEU A 32 -4.69 4.73 -6.44
N SER A 33 -5.29 5.14 -5.33
CA SER A 33 -6.23 6.27 -5.33
C SER A 33 -5.56 7.60 -5.67
N TYR A 34 -4.31 7.81 -5.24
CA TYR A 34 -3.51 8.98 -5.60
C TYR A 34 -3.07 8.92 -7.07
N VAL A 35 -2.56 7.76 -7.53
CA VAL A 35 -2.12 7.58 -8.92
C VAL A 35 -3.28 7.70 -9.92
N ASN A 36 -4.44 7.18 -9.57
CA ASN A 36 -5.65 7.23 -10.39
C ASN A 36 -6.39 8.58 -10.30
N GLY A 37 -5.80 9.59 -9.66
CA GLY A 37 -6.33 10.96 -9.64
C GLY A 37 -7.55 11.19 -8.76
N LYS A 38 -7.97 10.23 -7.92
CA LYS A 38 -9.08 10.44 -6.97
C LYS A 38 -8.78 11.52 -5.92
N PHE A 39 -7.51 11.86 -5.74
CA PHE A 39 -7.03 12.92 -4.85
C PHE A 39 -6.42 14.13 -5.61
N CYS A 40 -6.51 14.20 -6.95
CA CYS A 40 -5.98 15.33 -7.74
C CYS A 40 -6.95 16.54 -7.83
N LEU A 41 -7.83 16.73 -6.84
CA LEU A 41 -8.70 17.91 -6.71
C LEU A 41 -8.48 18.60 -5.35
N ALA A 42 -7.21 18.83 -5.01
CA ALA A 42 -6.82 19.74 -3.94
C ALA A 42 -5.74 20.70 -4.45
#